data_AF-A0A1Q8BIQ1-F1
#
_entry.id   AF-A0A1Q8BIQ1-F1
#
_cell.length_a   1.000
_cell.length_b   1.000
_cell.length_c   1.000
_cell.angle_alpha   90.00
_cell.angle_beta   90.00
_cell.angle_gamma   90.00
#
_symmetry.space_group_name_H-M   'P 1'
#
loop_
_entity.id
_entity.type
_entity.pdbx_description
1 polymer ?
#
loop_
_entity_poly.entity_id
_entity_poly.type
_entity_poly.pdbx_seq_one_letter_code
_entity_poly.pdbx_strand_id
1 'polypeptide(L)'
;MPGGPRPMLLWYVWMHIVDGTWHKLDEISKQLRIPRNAVSWAAKFLTDHGMVELGFEEDEIRLHKMHPRLEDVVRTLQHSPKNDATSRGSSEFPTDL
;
A
#
# COMPACT_ATOMS: atom_id res chain seq x y z
N MET A 1 -19.60 1.85 1.54
CA MET A 1 -18.83 1.88 0.27
C MET A 1 -17.49 1.19 0.50
N PRO A 2 -17.21 0.03 -0.12
CA PRO A 2 -15.90 -0.60 -0.03
C PRO A 2 -14.99 0.06 -1.08
N GLY A 3 -14.53 1.28 -0.81
CA GLY A 3 -13.80 2.10 -1.79
C GLY A 3 -12.92 3.11 -1.09
N GLY A 4 -12.00 2.64 -0.26
CA GLY A 4 -11.02 3.52 0.37
C GLY A 4 -10.02 4.07 -0.66
N PRO A 5 -9.22 5.10 -0.30
CA PRO A 5 -8.20 5.67 -1.20
C PRO A 5 -7.07 4.69 -1.53
N ARG A 6 -6.90 3.61 -0.74
CA ARG A 6 -5.81 2.63 -0.86
C ARG A 6 -5.90 1.78 -2.15
N PRO A 7 -7.04 1.16 -2.51
CA PRO A 7 -7.21 0.53 -3.83
C PRO A 7 -6.84 1.41 -5.02
N MET A 8 -7.25 2.68 -5.01
CA MET A 8 -6.93 3.62 -6.10
C MET A 8 -5.44 3.93 -6.16
N LEU A 9 -4.80 4.14 -5.00
CA LEU A 9 -3.36 4.35 -4.92
C LEU A 9 -2.57 3.17 -5.50
N LEU A 10 -2.94 1.93 -5.15
CA LEU A 10 -2.30 0.75 -5.72
C LEU A 10 -2.46 0.68 -7.24
N TRP A 11 -3.66 1.00 -7.75
CA TRP A 11 -3.92 1.04 -9.18
C TRP A 11 -3.04 2.07 -9.90
N TYR A 12 -2.95 3.30 -9.38
CA TYR A 12 -2.13 4.35 -9.98
C TYR A 12 -0.64 3.99 -10.00
N VAL A 13 -0.10 3.46 -8.90
CA VAL A 13 1.31 3.06 -8.83
C VAL A 13 1.59 1.87 -9.76
N TRP A 14 0.69 0.87 -9.78
CA TRP A 14 0.82 -0.28 -10.68
C TRP A 14 0.78 0.12 -12.17
N MET A 15 -0.13 1.01 -12.56
CA MET A 15 -0.21 1.48 -13.95
C MET A 15 1.03 2.26 -14.39
N HIS A 16 1.74 2.88 -13.46
CA HIS A 16 2.96 3.61 -13.78
C HIS A 16 4.15 2.70 -14.13
N ILE A 17 4.15 1.47 -13.62
CA ILE A 17 5.25 0.51 -13.78
C ILE A 17 4.89 -0.64 -14.74
N VAL A 18 3.77 -0.54 -15.45
CA VAL A 18 3.26 -1.60 -16.32
C VAL A 18 4.16 -1.89 -17.52
N ASP A 19 5.05 -0.94 -17.85
CA ASP A 19 6.08 -1.09 -18.88
C ASP A 19 7.20 -2.08 -18.48
N GLY A 20 7.24 -2.50 -17.20
CA GLY A 20 8.22 -3.43 -16.66
C GLY A 20 9.62 -2.84 -16.51
N THR A 21 9.78 -1.52 -16.65
CA THR A 21 11.05 -0.84 -16.42
C THR A 21 11.21 -0.46 -14.95
N TRP A 22 12.41 -0.03 -14.57
CA TRP A 22 12.68 0.45 -13.21
C TRP A 22 12.26 1.92 -13.08
N HIS A 23 11.49 2.21 -12.05
CA HIS A 23 10.98 3.55 -11.75
C HIS A 23 11.32 3.96 -10.33
N LYS A 24 11.79 5.20 -10.14
CA LYS A 24 12.04 5.75 -8.81
C LYS A 24 10.75 6.15 -8.12
N LEU A 25 10.63 5.88 -6.82
CA LEU A 25 9.45 6.27 -6.04
C LEU A 25 9.23 7.79 -6.02
N ASP A 26 10.31 8.57 -6.02
CA ASP A 26 10.25 10.04 -6.08
C ASP A 26 9.71 10.55 -7.43
N GLU A 27 10.04 9.87 -8.54
CA GLU A 27 9.53 10.21 -9.86
C GLU A 27 8.03 9.93 -9.96
N ILE A 28 7.62 8.74 -9.53
CA ILE A 28 6.20 8.33 -9.44
C ILE A 28 5.41 9.33 -8.56
N SER A 29 5.97 9.69 -7.39
CA SER A 29 5.41 10.69 -6.47
C SER A 29 5.16 12.03 -7.17
N LYS A 30 6.16 12.53 -7.91
CA LYS A 30 6.05 13.81 -8.66
C LYS A 30 5.03 13.73 -9.80
N GLN A 31 5.02 12.65 -10.57
CA GLN A 31 4.13 12.49 -11.73
C GLN A 31 2.67 12.31 -11.32
N LEU A 32 2.43 11.49 -10.28
CA LEU A 32 1.07 11.27 -9.75
C LEU A 32 0.60 12.41 -8.84
N ARG A 33 1.51 13.31 -8.41
CA ARG A 33 1.28 14.33 -7.39
C ARG A 33 0.75 13.72 -6.08
N ILE A 34 1.27 12.56 -5.73
CA ILE A 34 0.93 11.81 -4.52
C ILE A 34 2.13 11.88 -3.57
N PRO A 35 1.94 12.04 -2.26
CA PRO A 35 3.03 12.03 -1.29
C PRO A 35 3.92 10.78 -1.40
N ARG A 36 5.25 10.96 -1.37
CA ARG A 36 6.23 9.86 -1.48
C ARG A 36 6.00 8.75 -0.47
N ASN A 37 5.56 9.05 0.76
CA ASN A 37 5.24 8.05 1.77
C ASN A 37 4.07 7.13 1.35
N ALA A 38 3.07 7.63 0.63
CA ALA A 38 1.98 6.84 0.08
C ALA A 38 2.46 5.96 -1.08
N VAL A 39 3.34 6.49 -1.94
CA VAL A 39 3.98 5.70 -3.00
C VAL A 39 4.87 4.60 -2.42
N SER A 40 5.69 4.89 -1.40
CA SER A 40 6.47 3.87 -0.68
C SER A 40 5.59 2.82 -0.01
N TRP A 41 4.45 3.21 0.56
CA TRP A 41 3.50 2.25 1.12
C TRP A 41 2.94 1.32 0.04
N ALA A 42 2.55 1.88 -1.13
CA ALA A 42 2.04 1.11 -2.25
C ALA A 42 3.09 0.15 -2.82
N ALA A 43 4.32 0.63 -3.01
CA ALA A 43 5.46 -0.17 -3.43
C ALA A 43 5.67 -1.37 -2.51
N LYS A 44 5.76 -1.13 -1.20
CA LYS A 44 5.91 -2.18 -0.20
C LYS A 44 4.77 -3.20 -0.26
N PHE A 45 3.53 -2.73 -0.31
CA PHE A 45 2.36 -3.61 -0.39
C PHE A 45 2.38 -4.49 -1.64
N LEU A 46 2.70 -3.93 -2.80
CA LEU A 46 2.78 -4.69 -4.04
C LEU A 46 3.95 -5.69 -4.04
N THR A 47 5.06 -5.36 -3.37
CA THR A 47 6.20 -6.25 -3.19
C THR A 47 5.89 -7.40 -2.23
N ASP A 48 5.26 -7.11 -1.10
CA ASP A 48 4.82 -8.13 -0.12
C ASP A 48 3.92 -9.19 -0.78
N HIS A 49 3.22 -8.81 -1.86
CA HIS A 49 2.31 -9.67 -2.61
C HIS A 49 2.92 -10.21 -3.91
N GLY A 50 4.22 -10.02 -4.12
CA GLY A 50 4.97 -10.58 -5.26
C GLY A 50 4.62 -9.97 -6.63
N MET A 51 3.95 -8.81 -6.67
CA MET A 51 3.67 -8.11 -7.93
C MET A 51 4.84 -7.23 -8.40
N VAL A 52 5.68 -6.77 -7.48
CA VAL A 52 6.69 -5.74 -7.73
C VAL A 52 8.01 -6.11 -7.09
N GLU A 53 9.10 -5.91 -7.82
CA GLU A 53 10.47 -6.03 -7.31
C GLU A 53 10.96 -4.68 -6.79
N LEU A 54 11.65 -4.68 -5.65
CA LEU A 54 12.37 -3.53 -5.12
C LEU A 54 13.80 -3.52 -5.64
N GLY A 55 14.28 -2.33 -6.01
CA GLY A 55 15.68 -2.08 -6.37
C GLY A 55 16.60 -2.13 -5.15
N PHE A 56 17.91 -2.05 -5.40
CA PHE A 56 18.96 -2.24 -4.38
C PHE A 56 18.87 -1.26 -3.19
N GLU A 57 18.37 -0.05 -3.41
CA GLU A 57 18.20 0.97 -2.35
C GLU A 57 16.74 1.13 -1.87
N GLU A 58 15.84 0.22 -2.25
CA GLU A 58 14.39 0.29 -1.95
C GLU A 58 13.68 1.57 -2.43
N ASP A 59 14.36 2.41 -3.23
CA ASP A 59 13.80 3.63 -3.83
C ASP A 59 13.37 3.45 -5.28
N GLU A 60 13.50 2.24 -5.81
CA GLU A 60 13.11 1.88 -7.17
C GLU A 60 12.21 0.65 -7.16
N ILE A 61 11.25 0.64 -8.08
CA ILE A 61 10.34 -0.49 -8.29
C ILE A 61 10.21 -0.85 -9.76
N ARG A 62 9.99 -2.13 -10.04
CA ARG A 62 9.55 -2.63 -11.34
C ARG A 62 8.53 -3.73 -11.21
N LEU A 63 7.76 -3.98 -12.26
CA LEU A 63 6.83 -5.09 -12.30
C LEU A 63 7.58 -6.44 -12.29
N HIS A 64 7.24 -7.33 -11.36
CA HIS A 64 7.84 -8.67 -11.21
C HIS A 64 7.36 -9.60 -12.32
N LYS A 65 8.23 -10.40 -12.97
CA LYS A 65 7.88 -11.21 -14.18
C LYS A 65 6.75 -12.25 -14.01
N MET A 66 6.51 -12.73 -12.79
CA MET A 66 5.31 -13.48 -12.45
C MET A 66 4.26 -12.52 -11.90
N HIS A 67 3.13 -12.38 -12.59
CA HIS A 67 2.10 -11.40 -12.26
C HIS A 67 0.85 -12.05 -11.64
N PRO A 68 0.65 -11.96 -10.32
CA PRO A 68 -0.68 -12.07 -9.73
C PRO A 68 -1.62 -11.02 -10.37
N ARG A 69 -2.93 -11.31 -10.47
CA ARG A 69 -3.89 -10.30 -10.91
C ARG A 69 -3.99 -9.22 -9.83
N LEU A 70 -3.93 -7.94 -10.23
CA LEU A 70 -4.07 -6.80 -9.29
C LEU A 70 -5.35 -6.92 -8.45
N GLU A 71 -6.43 -7.44 -9.04
CA GLU A 71 -7.72 -7.68 -8.38
C GLU A 71 -7.59 -8.61 -7.17
N ASP A 72 -6.80 -9.67 -7.29
CA ASP A 72 -6.57 -10.64 -6.20
C ASP A 72 -5.77 -9.98 -5.07
N VAL A 73 -4.78 -9.15 -5.43
CA VAL A 73 -3.96 -8.40 -4.48
C VAL A 73 -4.78 -7.33 -3.75
N VAL A 74 -5.61 -6.56 -4.46
CA VAL A 74 -6.50 -5.55 -3.86
C VAL A 74 -7.58 -6.19 -2.98
N ARG A 75 -8.00 -7.43 -3.24
CA ARG A 75 -8.95 -8.14 -2.37
C ARG A 75 -8.39 -8.38 -0.97
N THR A 76 -7.08 -8.58 -0.83
CA THR A 76 -6.43 -8.77 0.49
C THR A 76 -6.54 -7.53 1.39
N LEU A 77 -6.63 -6.33 0.80
CA LEU A 77 -6.86 -5.08 1.53
C LEU A 77 -8.23 -5.05 2.24
N GLN A 78 -9.23 -5.75 1.70
CA GLN A 78 -10.58 -5.79 2.25
C GLN A 78 -10.71 -6.76 3.44
N HIS A 79 -9.77 -7.70 3.57
CA HIS A 79 -9.74 -8.70 4.64
C HIS A 79 -8.73 -8.38 5.75
N SER A 80 -8.00 -7.26 5.65
CA SER A 80 -7.12 -6.81 6.74
C SER A 80 -7.98 -6.39 7.94
N PRO A 81 -7.77 -6.95 9.14
CA PRO A 81 -8.53 -6.56 10.30
C PRO A 81 -8.33 -5.06 10.51
N LYS A 82 -9.47 -4.37 10.62
CA LYS A 82 -9.53 -2.97 10.99
C LYS A 82 -8.86 -2.85 12.36
N ASN A 83 -7.59 -2.49 12.41
CA ASN A 83 -6.94 -2.09 13.65
C ASN A 83 -7.59 -0.77 14.07
N ASP A 84 -8.74 -0.87 14.74
CA ASP A 84 -9.25 0.15 15.64
C ASP A 84 -8.27 0.26 16.81
N ALA A 85 -7.11 0.87 16.54
CA ALA A 85 -6.26 1.42 17.57
C ALA A 85 -6.88 2.74 18.05
N THR A 86 -8.06 2.66 18.67
CA THR A 86 -8.59 3.73 19.51
C THR A 86 -8.39 3.31 20.96
N SER A 87 -7.31 3.83 21.52
CA SER A 87 -7.13 4.19 22.92
C SER A 87 -7.38 3.14 24.00
N ARG A 88 -6.24 2.64 24.47
CA ARG A 88 -5.98 2.16 25.84
C ARG A 88 -6.51 3.18 26.85
N GLY A 89 -7.38 2.74 27.76
CA GLY A 89 -7.84 3.50 28.92
C GLY A 89 -8.26 2.55 30.03
N SER A 90 -7.28 1.91 30.68
CA SER A 90 -7.48 1.31 32.00
C SER A 90 -7.59 2.43 33.04
N SER A 91 -8.69 2.52 33.77
CA SER A 91 -8.69 2.95 35.17
C SER A 91 -10.00 2.55 35.84
N GLU A 92 -9.83 1.81 36.92
CA GLU A 92 -10.82 1.27 37.84
C GLU A 92 -11.45 2.39 38.67
N PHE A 93 -12.78 2.43 38.79
CA PHE A 93 -13.47 2.96 39.98
C PHE A 93 -14.90 2.38 40.03
N PRO A 94 -15.23 1.48 40.97
CA PRO A 94 -16.62 1.30 41.39
C PRO A 94 -16.91 2.32 42.49
N THR A 95 -17.80 3.27 42.21
CA THR A 95 -18.48 4.04 43.25
C THR A 95 -19.91 3.50 43.31
N ASP A 96 -20.16 2.62 44.28
CA ASP A 96 -21.52 2.25 44.65
C ASP A 96 -21.84 2.88 46.01
N LEU A 97 -23.07 3.39 46.11
CA LEU A 97 -23.57 4.36 47.08
C LEU A 97 -24.62 3.67 47.96
#